data_AF-A0A397TDM2-F1
#
_entry.id   AF-A0A397TDM2-F1
#
_cell.length_a   1.000
_cell.length_b   1.000
_cell.length_c   1.000
_cell.angle_alpha   90.00
_cell.angle_beta   90.00
_cell.angle_gamma   90.00
#
_symmetry.space_group_name_H-M   'P 1'
#
loop_
_entity.id
_entity.type
_entity.pdbx_description
1 polymer ?
#
loop_
_entity_poly.entity_id
_entity_poly.type
_entity_poly.pdbx_seq_one_letter_code
_entity_poly.pdbx_strand_id
1 'polypeptide(L)'
;MGLLTQPLHQFYQSRRVVSVYWFEPNNEHVLNHNVVPSVHEILNTWNVLERGLEEERKAQKASVINIAFCLKATATEEQAAKTVMPKNNDKIIESKDEILANVLWKLLELRQFLTSSHTHTAWGSAFKKALTTLKSNTTSHHEQLFSALELIRFGYLNGNNLSRSYYTSNIASEEEKRYILLISRTLSLVPAKFKLSIVL
;
A
#
# COMPACT_ATOMS: atom_id res chain seq x y z
N MET A 1 -7.96 -8.81 -8.16
CA MET A 1 -8.12 -10.28 -8.03
C MET A 1 -6.92 -11.08 -8.52
N GLY A 2 -6.15 -10.63 -9.53
CA GLY A 2 -5.03 -11.41 -10.07
C GLY A 2 -3.98 -11.90 -9.06
N LEU A 3 -3.74 -11.18 -7.96
CA LEU A 3 -2.80 -11.61 -6.91
C LEU A 3 -3.29 -12.85 -6.13
N LEU A 4 -4.61 -12.96 -5.91
CA LEU A 4 -5.22 -14.03 -5.10
C LEU A 4 -5.50 -15.29 -5.94
N THR A 5 -5.65 -15.15 -7.25
CA THR A 5 -5.96 -16.29 -8.14
C THR A 5 -4.71 -17.07 -8.54
N GLN A 6 -3.54 -16.42 -8.61
CA GLN A 6 -2.27 -17.05 -9.00
C GLN A 6 -1.80 -18.24 -8.15
N PRO A 7 -1.87 -18.21 -6.80
CA PRO A 7 -1.47 -19.36 -5.99
C PRO A 7 -2.52 -20.49 -5.94
N LEU A 8 -3.73 -20.26 -6.50
CA LEU A 8 -4.78 -21.28 -6.50
C LEU A 8 -4.49 -22.37 -7.52
N HIS A 9 -5.09 -23.55 -7.31
CA HIS A 9 -5.06 -24.63 -8.28
C HIS A 9 -5.61 -24.18 -9.65
N GLN A 10 -5.04 -24.69 -10.76
CA GLN A 10 -5.43 -24.34 -12.14
C GLN A 10 -6.94 -24.44 -12.40
N PHE A 11 -7.61 -25.40 -11.74
CA PHE A 11 -9.06 -25.51 -11.76
C PHE A 11 -9.77 -24.19 -11.43
N TYR A 12 -9.35 -23.49 -10.38
CA TYR A 12 -9.93 -22.21 -9.97
C TYR A 12 -9.47 -21.05 -10.84
N GLN A 13 -8.26 -21.12 -11.40
CA GLN A 13 -7.74 -20.09 -12.31
C GLN A 13 -8.48 -20.06 -13.67
N SER A 14 -8.99 -21.21 -14.12
CA SER A 14 -9.71 -21.29 -15.41
C SER A 14 -11.18 -20.87 -15.33
N ARG A 15 -11.73 -20.72 -14.13
CA ARG A 15 -13.17 -20.47 -13.93
C ARG A 15 -13.47 -18.99 -14.13
N ARG A 16 -14.47 -18.70 -14.98
CA ARG A 16 -15.02 -17.35 -15.12
C ARG A 16 -15.59 -16.89 -13.78
N VAL A 17 -15.04 -15.80 -13.23
CA VAL A 17 -15.56 -15.13 -12.04
C VAL A 17 -16.44 -13.97 -12.51
N VAL A 18 -17.65 -13.88 -11.98
CA VAL A 18 -18.61 -12.81 -12.27
C VAL A 18 -19.06 -12.13 -10.99
N SER A 19 -19.24 -10.81 -11.05
CA SER A 19 -19.89 -10.03 -10.01
C SER A 19 -21.30 -9.69 -10.46
N VAL A 20 -22.27 -9.90 -9.57
CA VAL A 20 -23.63 -9.39 -9.73
C VAL A 20 -23.82 -8.28 -8.72
N TYR A 21 -24.15 -7.08 -9.20
CA TYR A 21 -24.37 -5.94 -8.31
C TYR A 21 -25.80 -5.95 -7.78
N TRP A 22 -25.97 -5.57 -6.51
CA TRP A 22 -27.28 -5.56 -5.87
C TRP A 22 -28.27 -4.60 -6.56
N PHE A 23 -27.77 -3.53 -7.20
CA PHE A 23 -28.57 -2.55 -7.94
C PHE A 23 -28.83 -2.94 -9.40
N GLU A 24 -28.15 -3.98 -9.92
CA GLU A 24 -28.31 -4.51 -11.28
C GLU A 24 -28.26 -6.06 -11.25
N PRO A 25 -29.26 -6.73 -10.64
CA PRO A 25 -29.21 -8.17 -10.40
C PRO A 25 -29.24 -9.01 -11.69
N ASN A 26 -29.71 -8.42 -12.80
CA ASN A 26 -29.81 -9.10 -14.10
C ASN A 26 -28.53 -8.98 -14.93
N ASN A 27 -27.54 -8.18 -14.49
CA ASN A 27 -26.30 -7.96 -15.22
C ASN A 27 -25.14 -8.68 -14.52
N GLU A 28 -24.50 -9.61 -15.25
CA GLU A 28 -23.23 -10.19 -14.84
C GLU A 28 -22.07 -9.31 -15.31
N HIS A 29 -21.20 -8.91 -14.38
CA HIS A 29 -19.95 -8.21 -14.69
C HIS A 29 -18.78 -9.19 -14.59
N VAL A 30 -18.16 -9.50 -15.73
CA VAL A 30 -17.02 -10.43 -15.77
C VAL A 30 -15.80 -9.81 -15.09
N LEU A 31 -15.24 -10.51 -14.11
CA LEU A 31 -14.01 -10.13 -13.43
C LEU A 31 -12.80 -10.77 -14.12
N ASN A 32 -12.03 -9.93 -14.81
CA ASN A 32 -10.74 -10.33 -15.36
C ASN A 32 -9.74 -10.59 -14.22
N HIS A 33 -9.27 -11.84 -14.13
CA HIS A 33 -8.33 -12.29 -13.10
C HIS A 33 -7.05 -12.92 -13.69
N ASN A 34 -6.98 -13.05 -15.01
CA ASN A 34 -5.77 -13.46 -15.73
C ASN A 34 -4.93 -12.21 -16.02
N VAL A 35 -3.94 -11.95 -15.17
CA VAL A 35 -3.00 -10.83 -15.34
C VAL A 35 -1.75 -11.35 -16.04
N VAL A 36 -1.42 -10.77 -17.20
CA VAL A 36 -0.23 -11.11 -18.00
C VAL A 36 0.62 -9.84 -18.14
N PRO A 37 1.93 -9.86 -17.81
CA PRO A 37 2.65 -10.96 -17.16
C PRO A 37 2.18 -11.20 -15.72
N SER A 38 2.45 -12.40 -15.20
CA SER A 38 1.97 -12.73 -13.86
C SER A 38 2.68 -11.87 -12.82
N VAL A 39 1.90 -11.23 -11.94
CA VAL A 39 2.44 -10.48 -10.80
C VAL A 39 3.43 -11.31 -9.96
N HIS A 40 3.14 -12.60 -9.75
CA HIS A 40 4.06 -13.50 -9.08
C HIS A 40 5.39 -13.64 -9.83
N GLU A 41 5.38 -13.75 -11.16
CA GLU A 41 6.60 -13.85 -11.96
C GLU A 41 7.46 -12.59 -11.84
N ILE A 42 6.84 -11.40 -11.86
CA ILE A 42 7.54 -10.12 -11.72
C ILE A 42 8.24 -10.04 -10.35
N LEU A 43 7.54 -10.41 -9.27
CA LEU A 43 8.01 -10.24 -7.89
C LEU A 43 8.88 -11.40 -7.38
N ASN A 44 9.00 -12.49 -8.14
CA ASN A 44 9.75 -13.68 -7.73
C ASN A 44 11.20 -13.69 -8.24
N THR A 45 11.73 -12.51 -8.59
CA THR A 45 13.07 -12.32 -9.15
C THR A 45 14.14 -12.15 -8.06
N TRP A 46 13.77 -11.59 -6.91
CA TRP A 46 14.70 -11.26 -5.83
C TRP A 46 14.13 -11.61 -4.45
N ASN A 47 15.03 -11.76 -3.47
CA ASN A 47 14.72 -11.82 -2.05
C ASN A 47 15.79 -11.04 -1.26
N VAL A 48 15.47 -10.61 -0.03
CA VAL A 48 16.45 -10.09 0.93
C VAL A 48 16.73 -11.13 1.99
N LEU A 49 18.01 -11.38 2.25
CA LEU A 49 18.47 -12.32 3.27
C LEU A 49 18.74 -11.63 4.61
N GLU A 50 18.62 -12.38 5.70
CA GLU A 50 18.79 -11.88 7.07
C GLU A 50 20.11 -11.13 7.32
N ARG A 51 21.23 -11.57 6.74
CA ARG A 51 22.53 -10.89 6.91
C ARG A 51 22.48 -9.42 6.48
N GLY A 52 21.95 -9.15 5.28
CA GLY A 52 21.84 -7.77 4.77
C GLY A 52 20.82 -6.95 5.56
N LEU A 53 19.76 -7.61 6.05
CA LEU A 53 18.72 -6.99 6.86
C LEU A 53 19.24 -6.53 8.23
N GLU A 54 20.03 -7.35 8.93
CA GLU A 54 20.57 -7.02 10.25
C GLU A 54 21.59 -5.88 10.21
N GLU A 55 22.41 -5.80 9.15
CA GLU A 55 23.33 -4.68 8.94
C GLU A 55 22.56 -3.36 8.81
N GLU A 56 21.51 -3.34 8.00
CA GLU A 56 20.67 -2.15 7.80
C GLU A 56 19.84 -1.81 9.04
N ARG A 57 19.34 -2.82 9.77
CA ARG A 57 18.63 -2.63 11.03
C ARG A 57 19.51 -1.95 12.08
N LYS A 58 20.77 -2.36 12.19
CA LYS A 58 21.77 -1.74 13.07
C LYS A 58 22.10 -0.32 12.62
N ALA A 59 22.29 -0.09 11.33
CA ALA A 59 22.58 1.23 10.78
C ALA A 59 21.45 2.25 11.07
N GLN A 60 20.19 1.82 10.93
CA GLN A 60 19.02 2.67 11.17
C GLN A 60 18.58 2.74 12.64
N LYS A 61 19.18 1.93 13.53
CA LYS A 61 18.73 1.74 14.92
C LYS A 61 17.24 1.42 15.02
N ALA A 62 16.74 0.63 14.08
CA ALA A 62 15.32 0.28 13.98
C ALA A 62 14.98 -0.92 14.87
N SER A 63 13.89 -0.82 15.64
CA SER A 63 13.38 -1.93 16.47
C SER A 63 12.36 -2.81 15.74
N VAL A 64 11.73 -2.28 14.68
CA VAL A 64 10.67 -2.96 13.92
C VAL A 64 10.86 -2.72 12.43
N ILE A 65 10.73 -3.77 11.64
CA ILE A 65 10.67 -3.68 10.17
C ILE A 65 9.29 -3.14 9.78
N ASN A 66 9.28 -1.94 9.21
CA ASN A 66 8.06 -1.26 8.78
C ASN A 66 8.31 -0.52 7.45
N ILE A 67 7.26 0.06 6.86
CA ILE A 67 7.37 0.76 5.57
C ILE A 67 8.43 1.88 5.60
N ALA A 68 8.54 2.63 6.71
CA ALA A 68 9.54 3.69 6.85
C ALA A 68 10.98 3.13 6.85
N PHE A 69 11.20 1.97 7.48
CA PHE A 69 12.47 1.25 7.41
C PHE A 69 12.80 0.86 5.97
N CYS A 70 11.86 0.23 5.25
CA CYS A 70 12.06 -0.21 3.86
C CYS A 70 12.37 0.96 2.90
N LEU A 71 11.71 2.11 3.08
CA LEU A 71 11.95 3.32 2.29
C LEU A 71 13.28 4.01 2.64
N LYS A 72 13.75 3.91 3.89
CA LYS A 72 15.08 4.41 4.28
C LYS A 72 16.20 3.51 3.76
N ALA A 73 15.99 2.21 3.76
CA ALA A 73 16.92 1.20 3.26
C ALA A 73 17.05 1.17 1.73
N THR A 74 16.27 2.01 1.03
CA THR A 74 16.28 2.15 -0.43
C THR A 74 16.50 3.61 -0.84
N ALA A 75 17.00 4.43 0.10
CA ALA A 75 17.13 5.87 -0.08
C ALA A 75 18.27 6.26 -1.03
N THR A 76 19.36 5.49 -1.06
CA THR A 76 20.47 5.65 -2.01
C THR A 76 20.58 4.42 -2.88
N GLU A 77 21.24 4.55 -4.04
CA GLU A 77 21.45 3.45 -4.97
C GLU A 77 22.30 2.34 -4.33
N GLU A 78 23.29 2.67 -3.49
CA GLU A 78 24.10 1.64 -2.81
C GLU A 78 23.27 0.85 -1.78
N GLN A 79 22.33 1.50 -1.11
CA GLN A 79 21.42 0.82 -0.18
C GLN A 79 20.41 -0.05 -0.94
N ALA A 80 19.84 0.47 -2.03
CA ALA A 80 18.91 -0.27 -2.88
C ALA A 80 19.54 -1.55 -3.44
N ALA A 81 20.80 -1.51 -3.88
CA ALA A 81 21.52 -2.69 -4.39
C ALA A 81 21.63 -3.82 -3.35
N LYS A 82 21.72 -3.50 -2.05
CA LYS A 82 21.77 -4.51 -0.97
C LYS A 82 20.42 -5.20 -0.75
N THR A 83 19.33 -4.58 -1.19
CA THR A 83 17.97 -5.09 -1.02
C THR A 83 17.49 -5.93 -2.21
N VAL A 84 18.29 -6.06 -3.27
CA VAL A 84 17.99 -6.88 -4.45
C VAL A 84 19.02 -7.99 -4.55
N MET A 85 18.76 -9.14 -3.93
CA MET A 85 19.58 -10.33 -4.14
C MET A 85 18.85 -11.32 -5.05
N PRO A 86 19.51 -11.87 -6.10
CA PRO A 86 18.90 -12.89 -6.94
C PRO A 86 18.37 -14.04 -6.09
N LYS A 87 17.13 -14.47 -6.38
CA LYS A 87 16.50 -15.54 -5.61
C LYS A 87 17.32 -16.83 -5.72
N ASN A 88 17.85 -17.30 -4.59
CA ASN A 88 18.46 -18.62 -4.48
C ASN A 88 17.45 -19.57 -3.80
N ASN A 89 17.05 -20.64 -4.49
CA ASN A 89 16.10 -21.63 -3.94
C ASN A 89 16.69 -22.46 -2.79
N ASP A 90 18.01 -22.48 -2.63
CA ASP A 90 18.70 -23.21 -1.56
C ASP A 90 18.64 -22.46 -0.22
N LYS A 91 18.37 -21.14 -0.24
CA LYS A 91 18.26 -20.31 0.96
C LYS A 91 16.81 -19.94 1.19
N ILE A 92 16.19 -20.67 2.11
CA ILE A 92 14.81 -20.47 2.52
C ILE A 92 14.75 -19.24 3.44
N ILE A 93 13.67 -18.47 3.32
CA ILE A 93 13.35 -17.37 4.24
C ILE A 93 12.86 -17.98 5.55
N GLU A 94 13.54 -17.72 6.65
CA GLU A 94 13.28 -18.39 7.94
C GLU A 94 12.81 -17.41 9.03
N SER A 95 13.32 -16.18 9.01
CA SER A 95 13.10 -15.21 10.08
C SER A 95 11.84 -14.37 9.85
N LYS A 96 11.15 -14.01 10.94
CA LYS A 96 9.97 -13.13 10.88
C LYS A 96 10.29 -11.79 10.22
N ASP A 97 11.42 -11.19 10.58
CA ASP A 97 11.83 -9.89 10.07
C ASP A 97 12.15 -9.98 8.57
N GLU A 98 12.73 -11.10 8.14
CA GLU A 98 13.02 -11.40 6.74
C GLU A 98 11.72 -11.52 5.91
N ILE A 99 10.72 -12.24 6.42
CA ILE A 99 9.40 -12.33 5.79
C ILE A 99 8.78 -10.93 5.65
N LEU A 100 8.76 -10.15 6.75
CA LEU A 100 8.18 -8.80 6.75
C LEU A 100 8.88 -7.88 5.76
N ALA A 101 10.22 -7.90 5.72
CA ALA A 101 11.00 -7.06 4.82
C ALA A 101 10.72 -7.41 3.35
N ASN A 102 10.76 -8.70 3.00
CA ASN A 102 10.46 -9.17 1.65
C ASN A 102 9.03 -8.82 1.21
N VAL A 103 8.03 -9.01 2.07
CA VAL A 103 6.64 -8.66 1.76
C VAL A 103 6.47 -7.17 1.54
N LEU A 104 7.07 -6.34 2.40
CA LEU A 104 6.94 -4.87 2.31
C LEU A 104 7.64 -4.31 1.07
N TRP A 105 8.84 -4.77 0.73
CA TRP A 105 9.50 -4.32 -0.50
C TRP A 105 8.77 -4.79 -1.76
N LYS A 106 8.28 -6.05 -1.80
CA LYS A 106 7.44 -6.53 -2.90
C LYS A 106 6.15 -5.73 -3.05
N LEU A 107 5.52 -5.32 -1.94
CA LEU A 107 4.38 -4.42 -1.96
C LEU A 107 4.75 -3.06 -2.57
N LEU A 108 5.88 -2.48 -2.17
CA LEU A 108 6.33 -1.17 -2.65
C LEU A 108 6.69 -1.19 -4.14
N GLU A 109 7.34 -2.25 -4.62
CA GLU A 109 7.62 -2.47 -6.04
C GLU A 109 6.32 -2.68 -6.83
N LEU A 110 5.43 -3.58 -6.37
CA LEU A 110 4.16 -3.87 -7.02
C LEU A 110 3.30 -2.62 -7.19
N ARG A 111 3.30 -1.76 -6.17
CA ARG A 111 2.56 -0.50 -6.17
C ARG A 111 3.36 0.66 -6.76
N GLN A 112 4.52 0.42 -7.37
CA GLN A 112 5.31 1.43 -8.09
C GLN A 112 5.74 2.61 -7.20
N PHE A 113 5.89 2.38 -5.90
CA PHE A 113 6.63 3.30 -5.02
C PHE A 113 8.14 3.09 -5.18
N LEU A 114 8.54 1.87 -5.52
CA LEU A 114 9.89 1.51 -5.91
C LEU A 114 9.90 0.99 -7.34
N THR A 115 11.01 1.17 -8.02
CA THR A 115 11.34 0.48 -9.28
C THR A 115 11.79 -0.96 -9.00
N SER A 116 11.97 -1.77 -10.04
CA SER A 116 12.53 -3.13 -9.89
C SER A 116 13.99 -3.18 -9.42
N SER A 117 14.71 -2.06 -9.44
CA SER A 117 16.02 -1.91 -8.81
C SER A 117 15.94 -1.33 -7.39
N HIS A 118 14.73 -1.29 -6.81
CA HIS A 118 14.45 -0.70 -5.51
C HIS A 118 14.84 0.77 -5.37
N THR A 119 14.86 1.52 -6.47
CA THR A 119 15.04 2.97 -6.43
C THR A 119 13.69 3.68 -6.27
N HIS A 120 13.69 4.85 -5.63
CA HIS A 120 12.46 5.58 -5.35
C HIS A 120 11.86 6.18 -6.62
N THR A 121 10.56 5.95 -6.84
CA THR A 121 9.80 6.72 -7.81
C THR A 121 9.43 8.10 -7.24
N ALA A 122 8.77 8.94 -8.03
CA ALA A 122 8.21 10.20 -7.52
C ALA A 122 7.24 9.96 -6.34
N TRP A 123 6.43 8.89 -6.42
CA TRP A 123 5.52 8.48 -5.35
C TRP A 123 6.27 7.91 -4.14
N GLY A 124 7.31 7.10 -4.35
CA GLY A 124 8.17 6.60 -3.26
C GLY A 124 8.84 7.72 -2.50
N SER A 125 9.37 8.72 -3.21
CA SER A 125 9.99 9.91 -2.64
C SER A 125 8.99 10.75 -1.86
N ALA A 126 7.78 10.95 -2.40
CA ALA A 126 6.69 11.63 -1.71
C ALA A 126 6.29 10.88 -0.43
N PHE A 127 6.20 9.55 -0.48
CA PHE A 127 5.85 8.73 0.68
C PHE A 127 6.91 8.81 1.77
N LYS A 128 8.19 8.68 1.41
CA LYS A 128 9.31 8.87 2.34
C LYS A 128 9.25 10.25 2.99
N LYS A 129 9.03 11.31 2.21
CA LYS A 129 8.92 12.68 2.73
C LYS A 129 7.75 12.84 3.70
N ALA A 130 6.59 12.28 3.37
CA ALA A 130 5.41 12.30 4.24
C ALA A 130 5.70 11.60 5.58
N LEU A 131 6.33 10.42 5.54
CA LEU A 131 6.71 9.68 6.74
C LEU A 131 7.75 10.42 7.60
N THR A 132 8.71 11.12 6.99
CA THR A 132 9.70 11.92 7.74
C THR A 132 9.13 13.19 8.36
N THR A 133 8.03 13.71 7.82
CA THR A 133 7.38 14.93 8.33
C THR A 133 6.60 14.64 9.61
N LEU A 134 6.23 13.38 9.83
CA LEU A 134 5.44 12.94 10.97
C LEU A 134 6.31 12.92 12.24
N LYS A 135 6.18 13.96 13.09
CA LYS A 135 7.01 14.15 14.29
C LYS A 135 6.62 13.29 15.50
N SER A 136 5.46 12.63 15.52
CA SER A 136 4.96 11.90 16.70
C SER A 136 5.20 10.40 16.63
N ASN A 137 5.94 9.91 17.62
CA ASN A 137 6.42 8.54 17.78
C ASN A 137 5.35 7.58 18.34
N THR A 138 4.08 7.74 17.96
CA THR A 138 2.96 6.92 18.46
C THR A 138 2.16 6.36 17.29
N THR A 139 2.19 5.02 17.17
CA THR A 139 1.43 4.23 16.19
C THR A 139 1.50 4.74 14.76
N SER A 140 2.63 4.42 14.12
CA SER A 140 2.86 4.26 12.68
C SER A 140 1.64 4.56 11.80
N HIS A 141 1.44 5.83 11.42
CA HIS A 141 0.41 6.24 10.46
C HIS A 141 0.71 5.76 9.01
N HIS A 142 1.46 4.67 8.87
CA HIS A 142 1.98 4.22 7.58
C HIS A 142 0.85 3.70 6.70
N GLU A 143 -0.11 2.98 7.28
CA GLU A 143 -1.28 2.49 6.55
C GLU A 143 -2.15 3.65 6.08
N GLN A 144 -2.43 4.62 6.95
CA GLN A 144 -3.24 5.80 6.61
C GLN A 144 -2.59 6.63 5.50
N LEU A 145 -1.26 6.83 5.58
CA LEU A 145 -0.51 7.54 4.55
C LEU A 145 -0.44 6.76 3.23
N PHE A 146 -0.25 5.44 3.31
CA PHE A 146 -0.28 4.57 2.14
C PHE A 146 -1.64 4.64 1.43
N SER A 147 -2.73 4.48 2.17
CA SER A 147 -4.09 4.61 1.66
C SER A 147 -4.37 6.00 1.09
N ALA A 148 -3.93 7.07 1.76
CA ALA A 148 -4.08 8.43 1.25
C ALA A 148 -3.38 8.61 -0.11
N LEU A 149 -2.12 8.16 -0.24
CA LEU A 149 -1.37 8.27 -1.49
C LEU A 149 -2.00 7.47 -2.62
N GLU A 150 -2.48 6.26 -2.33
CA GLU A 150 -3.18 5.44 -3.31
C GLU A 150 -4.51 6.08 -3.76
N LEU A 151 -5.28 6.65 -2.84
CA LEU A 151 -6.51 7.38 -3.19
C LEU A 151 -6.23 8.64 -3.99
N ILE A 152 -5.13 9.36 -3.72
CA ILE A 152 -4.69 10.48 -4.57
C ILE A 152 -4.35 9.97 -5.97
N ARG A 153 -3.56 8.90 -6.07
CA ARG A 153 -3.13 8.32 -7.35
C ARG A 153 -4.30 7.83 -8.20
N PHE A 154 -5.32 7.23 -7.58
CA PHE A 154 -6.53 6.80 -8.27
C PHE A 154 -7.54 7.93 -8.51
N GLY A 155 -7.28 9.15 -8.03
CA GLY A 155 -8.19 10.28 -8.19
C GLY A 155 -9.47 10.17 -7.35
N TYR A 156 -9.42 9.47 -6.22
CA TYR A 156 -10.55 9.37 -5.27
C TYR A 156 -10.41 10.34 -4.08
N LEU A 157 -9.19 10.78 -3.74
CA LEU A 157 -8.96 11.79 -2.72
C LEU A 157 -8.97 13.20 -3.31
N ASN A 158 -10.16 13.67 -3.71
CA ASN A 158 -10.40 15.04 -4.18
C ASN A 158 -11.73 15.58 -3.63
N GLY A 159 -12.12 16.80 -3.99
CA GLY A 159 -13.39 17.42 -3.59
C GLY A 159 -14.58 17.10 -4.50
N ASN A 160 -14.42 16.23 -5.51
CA ASN A 160 -15.47 15.95 -6.50
C ASN A 160 -16.45 14.90 -5.99
N ASN A 161 -17.69 14.96 -6.47
CA ASN A 161 -18.70 13.95 -6.18
C ASN A 161 -18.34 12.61 -6.86
N LEU A 162 -18.28 11.51 -6.10
CA LEU A 162 -18.10 10.16 -6.67
C LEU A 162 -19.43 9.51 -7.09
N SER A 163 -20.53 9.88 -6.44
CA SER A 163 -21.90 9.46 -6.78
C SER A 163 -22.77 10.66 -7.14
N ARG A 164 -23.91 10.38 -7.81
CA ARG A 164 -24.88 11.39 -8.24
C ARG A 164 -25.56 12.16 -7.10
N SER A 165 -25.48 11.67 -5.86
CA SER A 165 -26.21 12.26 -4.74
C SER A 165 -25.35 12.22 -3.47
N TYR A 166 -24.86 13.38 -3.08
CA TYR A 166 -24.38 13.63 -1.73
C TYR A 166 -25.38 14.50 -1.01
N TYR A 167 -25.76 14.09 0.20
CA TYR A 167 -26.50 14.96 1.12
C TYR A 167 -25.53 16.04 1.60
N THR A 168 -25.57 17.21 0.96
CA THR A 168 -24.86 18.41 1.41
C THR A 168 -25.87 19.45 1.81
N SER A 169 -25.53 20.29 2.78
CA SER A 169 -26.41 21.40 3.19
C SER A 169 -26.71 22.30 1.99
N ASN A 170 -27.99 22.61 1.76
CA ASN A 170 -28.43 23.53 0.71
C ASN A 170 -27.93 24.97 0.91
N ILE A 171 -27.34 25.28 2.08
CA ILE A 171 -26.89 26.63 2.46
C ILE A 171 -25.44 26.90 2.03
N ALA A 172 -24.64 25.84 1.80
CA ALA A 172 -23.24 25.99 1.42
C ALA A 172 -23.08 26.27 -0.08
N SER A 173 -22.10 27.10 -0.44
CA SER A 173 -21.66 27.27 -1.83
C SER A 173 -21.05 25.99 -2.40
N GLU A 174 -20.99 25.87 -3.73
CA GLU A 174 -20.39 24.71 -4.39
C GLU A 174 -18.91 24.53 -4.05
N GLU A 175 -18.18 25.62 -3.79
CA GLU A 175 -16.78 25.55 -3.38
C GLU A 175 -16.64 25.01 -1.95
N GLU A 176 -17.44 25.52 -1.01
CA GLU A 176 -17.46 25.03 0.36
C GLU A 176 -17.85 23.55 0.43
N LYS A 177 -18.81 23.12 -0.39
CA LYS A 177 -19.17 21.70 -0.51
C LYS A 177 -17.98 20.83 -0.92
N ARG A 178 -17.17 21.28 -1.90
CA ARG A 178 -15.95 20.55 -2.32
C ARG A 178 -14.92 20.46 -1.21
N TYR A 179 -14.70 21.54 -0.46
CA TYR A 179 -13.78 21.53 0.68
C TYR A 179 -14.27 20.63 1.81
N ILE A 180 -15.57 20.70 2.15
CA ILE A 180 -16.20 19.84 3.16
C ILE A 180 -16.03 18.37 2.78
N LEU A 181 -16.28 18.01 1.51
CA LEU A 181 -16.10 16.64 1.03
C LEU A 181 -14.64 16.19 1.12
N LEU A 182 -13.69 17.04 0.70
CA LEU A 182 -12.27 16.71 0.78
C LEU A 182 -11.82 16.50 2.24
N ILE A 183 -12.21 17.40 3.14
CA ILE A 183 -11.91 17.31 4.58
C ILE A 183 -12.55 16.07 5.19
N SER A 184 -13.83 15.79 4.88
CA SER A 184 -14.51 14.61 5.39
C SER A 184 -13.80 13.32 4.95
N ARG A 185 -13.33 13.25 3.70
CA ARG A 185 -12.59 12.10 3.17
C ARG A 185 -11.24 11.95 3.84
N THR A 186 -10.47 13.04 4.00
CA THR A 186 -9.16 12.96 4.66
C THR A 186 -9.28 12.59 6.14
N LEU A 187 -10.28 13.13 6.85
CA LEU A 187 -10.54 12.77 8.24
C LEU A 187 -10.94 11.30 8.42
N SER A 188 -11.68 10.73 7.46
CA SER A 188 -12.11 9.33 7.51
C SER A 188 -10.97 8.31 7.42
N LEU A 189 -9.78 8.74 6.96
CA LEU A 189 -8.59 7.89 6.90
C LEU A 189 -7.96 7.65 8.28
N VAL A 190 -8.25 8.51 9.25
CA VAL A 190 -7.66 8.43 10.60
C VAL A 190 -8.69 7.83 11.56
N PRO A 191 -8.30 6.91 12.46
CA PRO A 191 -9.22 6.36 13.44
C PRO A 191 -9.72 7.48 14.38
N ALA A 192 -11.02 7.74 14.37
CA ALA A 192 -11.66 8.64 15.31
C ALA A 192 -11.76 7.97 16.69
N LYS A 193 -10.97 8.43 17.66
CA LYS A 193 -11.08 8.00 19.06
C LYS A 193 -11.88 9.03 19.84
N PHE A 194 -13.09 8.68 20.26
CA PHE A 194 -13.84 9.48 21.22
C PHE A 194 -13.26 9.27 22.61
N LYS A 195 -12.90 10.35 23.30
CA LYS A 195 -12.53 10.28 24.71
C LYS A 195 -13.83 10.09 25.50
N LEU A 196 -14.00 8.90 26.10
CA LEU A 196 -15.04 8.68 27.10
C LEU A 196 -14.69 9.52 28.33
N SER A 197 -15.36 10.67 28.47
CA SER A 197 -15.40 11.38 29.75
C SER A 197 -16.32 10.60 30.67
N ILE A 198 -15.76 9.71 31.48
CA ILE A 198 -16.48 9.15 32.63
C ILE A 198 -16.70 10.32 33.59
N VAL A 199 -17.94 10.81 33.65
CA VAL A 199 -18.37 11.72 34.71
C VAL A 199 -18.65 10.83 35.92
N LEU A 200 -17.76 10.89 36.92
CA LEU A 200 -17.99 10.39 38.28
C LEU A 200 -18.70 11.47 39.09
#